data_AF-A0A2P5BLR0-F1
#
_entry.id   AF-A0A2P5BLR0-F1
#
_cell.length_a   1.000
_cell.length_b   1.000
_cell.length_c   1.000
_cell.angle_alpha   90.00
_cell.angle_beta   90.00
_cell.angle_gamma   90.00
#
_symmetry.space_group_name_H-M   'P 1'
#
loop_
_entity.id
_entity.type
_entity.pdbx_description
1 polymer ?
#
loop_
_entity_poly.entity_id
_entity_poly.type
_entity_poly.pdbx_seq_one_letter_code
_entity_poly.pdbx_strand_id
1 'polypeptide(L)'
;MMTSSNDFYRQVQDYGLPKRSSLSQTPYQIAYPNWLCAQIGLPPVEKWRYMMYKENILNIKELRDGYKDQWDDAYWEGIIKESQVHGHEAEATE
;
A
#
# COMPACT_ATOMS: atom_id res chain seq x y z
N MET A 1 -23.59 -5.84 -1.49
CA MET A 1 -22.86 -6.78 -0.60
C MET A 1 -22.68 -8.16 -1.23
N MET A 2 -23.74 -8.91 -1.57
CA MET A 2 -23.57 -10.28 -2.10
C MET A 2 -23.05 -10.31 -3.55
N THR A 3 -23.54 -9.41 -4.41
CA THR A 3 -23.13 -9.30 -5.82
C THR A 3 -21.65 -8.90 -5.96
N SER A 4 -21.22 -7.86 -5.23
CA SER A 4 -19.82 -7.39 -5.23
C SER A 4 -18.83 -8.45 -4.74
N SER A 5 -19.20 -9.23 -3.71
CA SER A 5 -18.37 -10.33 -3.23
C SER A 5 -18.29 -11.46 -4.25
N ASN A 6 -19.40 -11.79 -4.92
CA ASN A 6 -19.42 -12.81 -5.99
C ASN A 6 -18.57 -12.39 -7.20
N ASP A 7 -18.59 -11.10 -7.57
CA ASP A 7 -17.76 -10.58 -8.65
C ASP A 7 -16.26 -10.68 -8.32
N PHE A 8 -15.89 -10.43 -7.06
CA PHE A 8 -14.51 -10.62 -6.59
C PHE A 8 -14.10 -12.10 -6.62
N TYR A 9 -14.94 -13.02 -6.13
CA TYR A 9 -14.63 -14.46 -6.21
C TYR A 9 -14.53 -14.95 -7.66
N ARG A 10 -15.35 -14.41 -8.57
CA ARG A 10 -15.25 -14.71 -10.00
C ARG A 10 -13.92 -14.23 -10.58
N GLN A 11 -13.49 -13.00 -10.28
CA GLN A 11 -12.15 -12.52 -10.68
C GLN A 11 -11.04 -13.42 -10.15
N VAL A 12 -11.05 -13.79 -8.87
CA VAL A 12 -10.03 -14.68 -8.27
C VAL A 12 -9.99 -16.03 -9.00
N GLN A 13 -11.16 -16.57 -9.36
CA GLN A 13 -11.29 -17.80 -10.13
C GLN A 13 -10.78 -17.66 -11.58
N ASP A 14 -11.09 -16.54 -12.24
CA ASP A 14 -10.62 -16.23 -13.60
C ASP A 14 -9.09 -16.07 -13.65
N TYR A 15 -8.48 -15.53 -12.58
CA TYR A 15 -7.02 -15.47 -12.42
C TYR A 15 -6.37 -16.82 -12.08
N GLY A 16 -7.14 -17.90 -11.98
CA GLY A 16 -6.63 -19.24 -11.65
C GLY A 16 -6.07 -19.35 -10.23
N LEU A 17 -6.40 -18.40 -9.35
CA LEU A 17 -5.89 -18.38 -7.99
C LEU A 17 -6.67 -19.37 -7.10
N PRO A 18 -5.99 -20.18 -6.28
CA PRO A 18 -6.68 -21.10 -5.38
C PRO A 18 -7.53 -20.31 -4.38
N LYS A 19 -8.68 -20.86 -3.96
CA LYS A 19 -9.65 -20.18 -3.07
C LYS A 19 -9.03 -19.63 -1.78
N ARG A 20 -7.96 -20.26 -1.27
CA ARG A 20 -7.17 -19.75 -0.12
C ARG A 20 -6.52 -18.38 -0.37
N SER A 21 -6.24 -18.04 -1.62
CA SER A 21 -5.66 -16.77 -2.04
C SER A 21 -6.70 -15.66 -2.18
N SER A 22 -8.00 -15.94 -2.04
CA SER A 22 -9.04 -14.91 -2.12
C SER A 22 -8.92 -13.83 -1.03
N LEU A 23 -8.33 -14.17 0.12
CA LEU A 23 -8.04 -13.19 1.18
C LEU A 23 -6.67 -12.52 1.00
N SER A 24 -5.89 -12.94 0.00
CA SER A 24 -4.60 -12.34 -0.31
C SER A 24 -4.83 -10.98 -0.95
N GLN A 25 -4.82 -9.94 -0.13
CA GLN A 25 -4.93 -8.56 -0.58
C GLN A 25 -3.62 -8.03 -1.18
N THR A 26 -2.56 -8.84 -1.27
CA THR A 26 -1.24 -8.45 -1.78
C THR A 26 -1.27 -7.61 -3.07
N PRO A 27 -2.05 -7.96 -4.11
CA PRO A 27 -2.15 -7.11 -5.31
C PRO A 27 -2.94 -5.81 -5.12
N TYR A 28 -3.71 -5.67 -4.03
CA TYR A 28 -4.63 -4.56 -3.77
C TYR A 28 -4.27 -3.73 -2.52
N GLN A 29 -3.06 -3.90 -1.98
CA GLN A 29 -2.64 -3.31 -0.68
C GLN A 29 -2.73 -1.79 -0.59
N ILE A 30 -2.68 -1.07 -1.73
CA ILE A 30 -2.94 0.38 -1.76
C ILE A 30 -4.34 0.69 -2.29
N ALA A 31 -4.71 0.05 -3.39
CA ALA A 31 -5.91 0.43 -4.14
C ALA A 31 -7.17 0.25 -3.30
N TYR A 32 -7.23 -0.80 -2.47
CA TYR A 32 -8.38 -1.06 -1.62
C TYR A 32 -8.48 -0.08 -0.44
N PRO A 33 -7.43 0.17 0.36
CA PRO A 33 -7.45 1.23 1.38
C PRO A 33 -7.74 2.62 0.82
N ASN A 34 -7.15 3.00 -0.32
CA ASN A 34 -7.42 4.31 -0.93
C ASN A 34 -8.86 4.43 -1.43
N TRP A 35 -9.42 3.35 -1.99
CA TRP A 35 -10.84 3.32 -2.35
C TRP A 35 -11.73 3.48 -1.11
N LEU A 36 -11.39 2.83 0.02
CA LEU A 36 -12.09 3.01 1.29
C LEU A 36 -11.99 4.45 1.80
N CYS A 37 -10.79 5.04 1.84
CA CYS A 37 -10.58 6.43 2.25
C CYS A 37 -11.47 7.39 1.45
N ALA A 38 -11.57 7.20 0.13
CA ALA A 38 -12.44 8.01 -0.72
C ALA A 38 -13.93 7.87 -0.38
N GLN A 39 -14.40 6.72 0.10
CA GLN A 39 -15.81 6.54 0.53
C GLN A 39 -16.14 7.31 1.82
N ILE A 40 -15.14 7.54 2.68
CA ILE A 40 -15.31 8.17 4.00
C ILE A 40 -14.73 9.60 4.06
N GLY A 41 -14.28 10.15 2.93
CA GLY A 41 -13.71 11.49 2.86
C GLY A 41 -12.35 11.65 3.53
N LEU A 42 -11.60 10.55 3.70
CA LEU A 42 -10.23 10.58 4.22
C LEU A 42 -9.20 10.71 3.08
N PRO A 43 -8.03 11.29 3.36
CA PRO A 43 -6.94 11.32 2.39
C PRO A 43 -6.46 9.91 2.04
N PRO A 44 -5.94 9.70 0.81
CA PRO A 44 -5.31 8.43 0.44
C PRO A 44 -4.04 8.18 1.27
N VAL A 45 -3.62 6.92 1.32
CA VAL A 45 -2.36 6.53 1.97
C VAL A 45 -1.19 7.28 1.34
N GLU A 46 -0.31 7.83 2.18
CA GLU A 46 0.86 8.57 1.72
C GLU A 46 1.78 7.67 0.89
N LYS A 47 2.26 8.20 -0.25
CA LYS A 47 3.06 7.44 -1.22
C LYS A 47 4.32 6.83 -0.60
N TRP A 48 4.98 7.55 0.30
CA TRP A 48 6.18 7.07 0.99
C TRP A 48 5.90 5.87 1.90
N ARG A 49 4.73 5.79 2.54
CA ARG A 49 4.36 4.64 3.39
C ARG A 49 4.26 3.36 2.57
N TYR A 50 3.72 3.47 1.36
CA TYR A 50 3.70 2.34 0.44
C TYR A 50 5.10 1.96 -0.05
N MET A 51 5.96 2.93 -0.35
CA MET A 51 7.34 2.67 -0.75
C MET A 51 8.10 1.91 0.35
N MET A 52 7.98 2.35 1.61
CA MET A 52 8.56 1.65 2.76
C MET A 52 8.05 0.22 2.88
N TYR A 53 6.73 0.02 2.73
CA TYR A 53 6.14 -1.32 2.76
C TYR A 53 6.71 -2.22 1.66
N LYS A 54 6.86 -1.70 0.43
CA LYS A 54 7.42 -2.46 -0.69
C LYS A 54 8.88 -2.85 -0.44
N GLU A 55 9.69 -1.94 0.08
CA GLU A 55 11.08 -2.22 0.45
C GLU A 55 11.17 -3.27 1.56
N ASN A 56 10.31 -3.17 2.58
CA ASN A 56 10.22 -4.19 3.64
C ASN A 56 9.97 -5.60 3.07
N ILE A 57 9.01 -5.73 2.15
CA ILE A 57 8.68 -7.01 1.50
C ILE A 57 9.86 -7.54 0.66
N LEU A 58 10.62 -6.66 0.00
CA LEU A 58 11.82 -7.05 -0.73
C LEU A 58 12.91 -7.54 0.24
N ASN A 59 13.17 -6.80 1.32
CA ASN A 59 14.17 -7.17 2.32
C ASN A 59 13.85 -8.53 2.98
N ILE A 60 12.57 -8.82 3.24
CA ILE A 60 12.11 -10.12 3.73
C ILE A 60 12.37 -11.22 2.70
N LYS A 61 12.04 -10.98 1.42
CA LYS A 61 12.19 -11.97 0.33
C LYS A 61 13.65 -12.29 0.04
N GLU A 62 14.52 -11.30 0.15
CA GLU A 62 15.96 -11.46 -0.01
C GLU A 62 16.63 -12.11 1.21
N LEU A 63 15.86 -12.48 2.23
CA LEU A 63 16.34 -13.10 3.48
C LEU A 63 17.49 -12.31 4.09
N ARG A 64 17.40 -10.98 4.05
CA ARG A 64 18.41 -10.12 4.66
C ARG A 64 18.32 -10.32 6.18
N ASP A 65 19.29 -11.02 6.75
CA ASP A 65 19.41 -11.13 8.20
C ASP A 65 19.50 -9.71 8.80
N GLY A 66 18.72 -9.47 9.84
CA GLY A 66 18.59 -8.13 10.41
C GLY A 66 17.80 -7.15 9.52
N TYR A 67 16.91 -7.60 8.62
CA TYR A 67 16.02 -6.69 7.86
C TYR A 67 15.18 -5.74 8.72
N LYS A 68 15.01 -6.06 10.00
CA LYS A 68 14.36 -5.19 10.99
C LYS A 68 15.29 -4.09 11.51
N ASP A 69 16.59 -4.34 11.50
CA ASP A 69 17.63 -3.52 12.12
C ASP A 69 18.43 -2.71 11.09
N GLN A 70 18.45 -3.15 9.83
CA GLN A 70 19.20 -2.51 8.75
C GLN A 70 18.26 -1.71 7.83
N TRP A 71 18.18 -0.41 8.08
CA TRP A 71 17.44 0.57 7.28
C TRP A 71 18.34 1.76 6.93
N ASP A 72 18.13 2.35 5.76
CA ASP A 72 18.72 3.65 5.42
C ASP A 72 17.81 4.77 5.96
N ASP A 73 17.95 5.04 7.25
CA ASP A 73 17.13 6.05 7.94
C ASP A 73 17.28 7.43 7.29
N ALA A 74 18.48 7.77 6.81
CA ALA A 74 18.74 9.06 6.17
C ALA A 74 17.97 9.19 4.85
N TYR A 75 17.93 8.13 4.04
CA TYR A 75 17.12 8.07 2.82
C TYR A 75 15.62 8.23 3.14
N TRP A 76 15.10 7.46 4.10
CA TRP A 76 13.67 7.49 4.44
C TRP A 76 13.24 8.82 5.07
N GLU A 77 14.06 9.41 5.93
CA GLU A 77 13.86 10.76 6.46
C GLU A 77 13.80 11.82 5.36
N GLY A 78 14.64 11.69 4.33
CA GLY A 78 14.61 12.55 3.14
C GLY A 78 13.28 12.45 2.39
N ILE A 79 12.85 11.22 2.09
CA ILE A 79 11.59 10.95 1.37
C ILE A 79 10.37 11.45 2.17
N ILE A 80 10.36 11.25 3.50
CA ILE A 80 9.27 11.70 4.36
C ILE A 80 9.21 13.23 4.37
N LYS A 81 10.35 13.91 4.54
CA LYS A 81 10.41 15.39 4.52
C LYS A 81 9.95 15.96 3.18
N GLU A 82 10.39 15.39 2.06
CA GLU A 82 9.96 15.82 0.72
C GLU A 82 8.44 15.66 0.55
N SER A 83 7.88 14.54 1.05
CA SER A 83 6.44 14.30 0.99
C SER A 83 5.61 15.29 1.83
N GLN A 84 6.17 15.80 2.92
CA GLN A 84 5.52 16.81 3.79
C GLN A 84 5.58 18.20 3.15
N VAL A 85 6.67 18.54 2.46
CA VAL A 85 6.80 19.82 1.74
C VAL A 85 5.79 19.90 0.60
N HIS A 86 5.61 18.82 -0.17
CA HIS A 86 4.63 18.79 -1.27
C HIS A 86 3.16 18.69 -0.81
N GLY A 87 2.91 18.21 0.41
CA GLY A 87 1.57 18.26 1.02
C GLY A 87 1.14 19.69 1.36
N HIS A 88 2.10 20.55 1.74
CA HIS A 88 1.84 21.93 2.16
C HIS A 88 1.57 22.91 1.01
N GLU A 89 2.10 22.65 -0.20
CA GLU A 89 1.83 23.47 -1.38
C GLU A 89 0.40 23.29 -1.92
N ALA A 90 -0.23 22.14 -1.67
CA ALA A 90 -1.62 21.87 -2.07
C ALA A 90 -2.67 22.54 -1.16
N GLU A 91 -2.31 22.89 0.09
CA GLU A 91 -3.18 23.61 1.04
C GLU A 91 -3.03 25.13 0.97
N ALA A 92 -2.02 25.65 0.26
CA ALA A 92 -1.73 27.09 0.18
C ALA A 92 -2.40 27.82 -1.01
N THR A 93 -3.21 27.12 -1.82
CA THR A 93 -3.87 27.66 -3.01
C THR A 93 -5.40 27.65 -2.94
N GLU A 94 -5.98 27.81 -1.75
CA GLU A 94 -7.43 28.04 -1.57
C GLU A 94 -7.74 29.47 -1.12
#